data_AF-A0A2R6KG81-F1
#
_entry.id   AF-A0A2R6KG81-F1
#
_cell.length_a   1.000
_cell.length_b   1.000
_cell.length_c   1.000
_cell.angle_alpha   90.00
_cell.angle_beta   90.00
_cell.angle_gamma   90.00
#
_symmetry.space_group_name_H-M   'P 1'
#
loop_
_entity.id
_entity.type
_entity.pdbx_description
1 polymer ?
#
loop_
_entity_poly.entity_id
_entity_poly.type
_entity_poly.pdbx_seq_one_letter_code
_entity_poly.pdbx_strand_id
1 'polypeptide(L)'
;MPSGSSDGEDATLSPAERDLLATIRSASGLADLASRFDADSEHDAYFAAKRRWYDLREKELAAAPTREGLPGDCVAVDGTPICVHGITHADTRAEGEYLRDHVSRLLDGGATVYCEQGIRRMYFDDVPGVYEMDDYRWAMNRCRDIEVDVDARTDGFAASEFEDLLEDVDSLAEELRETAFSLIESGSDIYGERFGAALGDVASTFLTTHENLATGEDFESFRKTRRAAEDPARLVDLQRYYAKRFLPQPLEREWLRRHDSQLELMTHARNERMADYAVYHAEDAEPVHLIAGAAHQPGVAYYLERHRDGERDLAGFDLCG
;
A
#
# COMPACT_ATOMS: atom_id res chain seq x y z
N MET A 1 -47.10 4.53 11.48
CA MET A 1 -47.08 5.24 10.19
C MET A 1 -45.62 5.33 9.77
N PRO A 2 -45.17 4.48 8.83
CA PRO A 2 -43.78 4.42 8.40
C PRO A 2 -43.56 5.34 7.20
N SER A 3 -42.50 6.16 7.22
CA SER A 3 -41.93 6.87 6.05
C SER A 3 -40.74 7.72 6.57
N GLY A 4 -39.52 7.63 6.06
CA GLY A 4 -39.02 6.90 4.92
C GLY A 4 -37.57 6.50 5.15
N SER A 5 -37.21 5.38 4.52
CA SER A 5 -35.84 4.98 4.27
C SER A 5 -35.20 6.05 3.37
N SER A 6 -34.22 6.77 3.90
CA SER A 6 -33.31 7.63 3.13
C SER A 6 -32.07 6.87 2.63
N ASP A 7 -32.06 5.54 2.78
CA ASP A 7 -30.88 4.71 2.53
C ASP A 7 -30.81 4.29 1.05
N GLY A 8 -30.58 5.27 0.17
CA GLY A 8 -30.32 4.99 -1.25
C GLY A 8 -29.86 6.19 -2.08
N GLU A 9 -30.31 7.41 -1.77
CA GLU A 9 -29.93 8.60 -2.56
C GLU A 9 -28.55 9.18 -2.15
N ASP A 10 -28.06 8.88 -0.94
CA ASP A 10 -26.83 9.49 -0.39
C ASP A 10 -25.53 8.73 -0.74
N ALA A 11 -25.64 7.56 -1.38
CA ALA A 11 -24.50 6.71 -1.74
C ALA A 11 -23.91 7.01 -3.12
N THR A 12 -24.54 7.90 -3.92
CA THR A 12 -24.08 8.20 -5.28
C THR A 12 -23.42 9.57 -5.33
N LEU A 13 -22.22 9.65 -5.90
CA LEU A 13 -21.55 10.92 -6.13
C LEU A 13 -22.37 11.83 -7.06
N SER A 14 -22.62 13.06 -6.64
CA SER A 14 -23.13 14.15 -7.47
C SER A 14 -22.11 14.57 -8.55
N PRO A 15 -22.50 15.30 -9.61
CA PRO A 15 -21.56 15.77 -10.63
C PRO A 15 -20.39 16.57 -10.05
N ALA A 16 -20.66 17.51 -9.13
CA ALA A 16 -19.61 18.30 -8.49
C ALA A 16 -18.65 17.45 -7.63
N GLU A 17 -19.19 16.42 -6.96
CA GLU A 17 -18.36 15.47 -6.21
C GLU A 17 -17.48 14.61 -7.13
N ARG A 18 -18.00 14.20 -8.30
CA ARG A 18 -17.20 13.49 -9.31
C ARG A 18 -16.10 14.38 -9.88
N ASP A 19 -16.41 15.64 -10.16
CA ASP A 19 -15.43 16.61 -10.67
C ASP A 19 -14.32 16.87 -9.64
N LEU A 20 -14.68 17.00 -8.36
CA LEU A 20 -13.71 17.14 -7.27
C LEU A 20 -12.85 15.88 -7.11
N LEU A 21 -13.45 14.69 -7.17
CA LEU A 21 -12.71 13.42 -7.11
C LEU A 21 -11.73 13.31 -8.28
N ALA A 22 -12.16 13.63 -9.50
CA ALA A 22 -11.30 13.67 -10.68
C ALA A 22 -10.18 14.72 -10.55
N THR A 23 -10.46 15.86 -9.92
CA THR A 23 -9.48 16.91 -9.63
C THR A 23 -8.38 16.42 -8.69
N ILE A 24 -8.72 15.65 -7.65
CA ILE A 24 -7.72 15.05 -6.74
C ILE A 24 -6.94 13.95 -7.48
N ARG A 25 -7.62 13.07 -8.23
CA ARG A 25 -6.99 11.96 -8.99
C ARG A 25 -5.95 12.42 -10.01
N SER A 26 -6.22 13.53 -10.69
CA SER A 26 -5.38 14.05 -11.77
C SER A 26 -4.34 15.07 -11.30
N ALA A 27 -4.20 15.30 -9.99
CA ALA A 27 -3.17 16.16 -9.46
C ALA A 27 -1.80 15.49 -9.60
N SER A 28 -0.85 16.16 -10.26
CA SER A 28 0.48 15.58 -10.55
C SER A 28 1.49 15.76 -9.41
N GLY A 29 1.16 16.54 -8.39
CA GLY A 29 2.01 16.85 -7.25
C GLY A 29 1.34 17.81 -6.26
N LEU A 30 1.98 18.06 -5.13
CA LEU A 30 1.43 18.85 -4.03
C LEU A 30 1.22 20.32 -4.40
N ALA A 31 2.11 20.89 -5.22
CA ALA A 31 1.97 22.27 -5.71
C ALA A 31 0.73 22.44 -6.61
N ASP A 32 0.50 21.48 -7.51
CA ASP A 32 -0.70 21.45 -8.38
C ASP A 32 -1.96 21.26 -7.53
N LEU A 33 -1.92 20.37 -6.53
CA LEU A 33 -3.01 20.19 -5.58
C LEU A 33 -3.32 21.47 -4.81
N ALA A 34 -2.30 22.19 -4.33
CA ALA A 34 -2.47 23.48 -3.64
C ALA A 34 -3.11 24.53 -4.53
N SER A 35 -2.68 24.63 -5.80
CA SER A 35 -3.30 25.53 -6.77
C SER A 35 -4.76 25.19 -7.06
N ARG A 36 -5.12 23.90 -7.13
CA ARG A 36 -6.49 23.44 -7.38
C ARG A 36 -7.42 23.67 -6.19
N PHE A 37 -6.88 23.64 -4.98
CA PHE A 37 -7.62 23.85 -3.73
C PHE A 37 -7.60 25.30 -3.24
N ASP A 38 -6.87 26.19 -3.92
CA ASP A 38 -6.63 27.58 -3.47
C ASP A 38 -6.15 27.62 -2.00
N ALA A 39 -5.21 26.73 -1.68
CA ALA A 39 -4.72 26.55 -0.32
C ALA A 39 -3.48 27.41 -0.05
N ASP A 40 -3.35 27.91 1.19
CA ASP A 40 -2.23 28.74 1.63
C ASP A 40 -0.88 28.02 1.62
N SER A 41 -0.90 26.68 1.71
CA SER A 41 0.28 25.84 1.64
C SER A 41 -0.04 24.46 1.03
N GLU A 42 1.01 23.80 0.54
CA GLU A 42 0.93 22.42 0.04
C GLU A 42 0.55 21.41 1.14
N HIS A 43 0.95 21.68 2.38
CA HIS A 43 0.60 20.86 3.54
C HIS A 43 -0.90 20.99 3.86
N ASP A 44 -1.44 22.21 3.84
CA ASP A 44 -2.87 22.44 4.04
C ASP A 44 -3.70 21.83 2.91
N ALA A 45 -3.22 21.95 1.67
CA ALA A 45 -3.83 21.32 0.50
C ALA A 45 -3.91 19.80 0.65
N TYR A 46 -2.80 19.17 1.06
CA TYR A 46 -2.73 17.72 1.28
C TYR A 46 -3.77 17.24 2.30
N PHE A 47 -3.85 17.87 3.48
CA PHE A 47 -4.82 17.48 4.50
C PHE A 47 -6.26 17.85 4.15
N ALA A 48 -6.49 18.96 3.44
CA ALA A 48 -7.80 19.31 2.91
C ALA A 48 -8.28 18.27 1.88
N ALA A 49 -7.39 17.88 0.97
CA ALA A 49 -7.65 16.86 -0.04
C ALA A 49 -7.91 15.49 0.61
N LYS A 50 -7.11 15.04 1.59
CA LYS A 50 -7.34 13.77 2.30
C LYS A 50 -8.74 13.67 2.90
N ARG A 51 -9.25 14.75 3.50
CA ARG A 51 -10.63 14.77 4.06
C ARG A 51 -11.67 14.59 2.96
N ARG A 52 -11.58 15.39 1.90
CA ARG A 52 -12.54 15.30 0.77
C ARG A 52 -12.45 13.95 0.07
N TRP A 53 -11.24 13.46 -0.15
CA TRP A 53 -10.96 12.15 -0.72
C TRP A 53 -11.63 11.03 0.06
N TYR A 54 -11.48 11.03 1.40
CA TYR A 54 -12.09 10.01 2.25
C TYR A 54 -13.61 9.93 2.05
N ASP A 55 -14.30 11.08 2.12
CA ASP A 55 -15.76 11.14 1.96
C ASP A 55 -16.22 10.72 0.55
N LEU A 56 -15.49 11.17 -0.48
CA LEU A 56 -15.82 10.86 -1.88
C LEU A 56 -15.59 9.39 -2.19
N ARG A 57 -14.47 8.82 -1.73
CA ARG A 57 -14.15 7.40 -1.91
C ARG A 57 -15.07 6.51 -1.11
N GLU A 58 -15.55 6.96 0.05
CA GLU A 58 -16.58 6.23 0.80
C GLU A 58 -17.86 6.01 -0.03
N LYS A 59 -18.37 7.07 -0.65
CA LYS A 59 -19.55 6.97 -1.53
C LYS A 59 -19.26 6.09 -2.76
N GLU A 60 -18.13 6.32 -3.43
CA GLU A 60 -17.78 5.56 -4.63
C GLU A 60 -17.61 4.06 -4.36
N LEU A 61 -16.95 3.69 -3.26
CA LEU A 61 -16.73 2.29 -2.90
C LEU A 61 -17.99 1.61 -2.34
N ALA A 62 -18.90 2.37 -1.71
CA ALA A 62 -20.20 1.85 -1.29
C ALA A 62 -21.09 1.46 -2.48
N ALA A 63 -20.92 2.14 -3.62
CA ALA A 63 -21.63 1.80 -4.86
C ALA A 63 -21.00 0.62 -5.63
N ALA A 64 -19.78 0.21 -5.28
CA ALA A 64 -19.08 -0.87 -5.97
C ALA A 64 -19.64 -2.25 -5.60
N PRO A 65 -19.88 -3.15 -6.57
CA PRO A 65 -20.38 -4.48 -6.29
C PRO A 65 -19.35 -5.29 -5.49
N THR A 66 -19.82 -6.07 -4.53
CA THR A 66 -18.99 -7.06 -3.84
C THR A 66 -18.59 -8.15 -4.84
N ARG A 67 -17.30 -8.45 -4.93
CA ARG A 67 -16.79 -9.57 -5.73
C ARG A 67 -16.75 -10.84 -4.88
N GLU A 68 -17.06 -11.98 -5.50
CA GLU A 68 -16.83 -13.28 -4.88
C GLU A 68 -15.33 -13.62 -4.94
N GLY A 69 -14.85 -14.38 -3.96
CA GLY A 69 -13.45 -14.80 -3.89
C GLY A 69 -12.62 -13.96 -2.92
N LEU A 70 -11.31 -13.94 -3.16
CA LEU A 70 -10.36 -13.18 -2.35
C LEU A 70 -10.54 -11.68 -2.68
N PRO A 71 -10.79 -10.79 -1.69
CA PRO A 71 -11.00 -9.38 -1.98
C PRO A 71 -9.76 -8.76 -2.62
N GLY A 72 -9.97 -7.89 -3.61
CA GLY A 72 -8.89 -7.22 -4.33
C GLY A 72 -9.36 -6.37 -5.50
N ASP A 73 -8.43 -5.58 -6.03
CA ASP A 73 -8.61 -4.77 -7.23
C ASP A 73 -7.96 -5.46 -8.43
N CYS A 74 -8.71 -5.59 -9.52
CA CYS A 74 -8.23 -6.18 -10.75
C CYS A 74 -8.20 -5.15 -11.86
N VAL A 75 -7.05 -5.04 -12.53
CA VAL A 75 -6.82 -4.17 -13.68
C VAL A 75 -6.41 -5.06 -14.85
N ALA A 76 -7.04 -4.88 -16.01
CA ALA A 76 -6.63 -5.56 -17.23
C ALA A 76 -5.54 -4.72 -17.93
N VAL A 77 -4.30 -5.19 -17.94
CA VAL A 77 -3.16 -4.58 -18.64
C VAL A 77 -2.91 -5.39 -19.91
N ASP A 78 -3.01 -4.75 -21.09
CA ASP A 78 -2.90 -5.42 -22.40
C ASP A 78 -3.79 -6.67 -22.58
N GLY A 79 -4.93 -6.69 -21.90
CA GLY A 79 -5.88 -7.81 -21.91
C GLY A 79 -5.62 -8.89 -20.87
N THR A 80 -4.49 -8.85 -20.16
CA THR A 80 -4.17 -9.76 -19.04
C THR A 80 -4.76 -9.21 -17.74
N PRO A 81 -5.64 -9.96 -17.04
CA PRO A 81 -6.13 -9.56 -15.73
C PRO A 81 -5.02 -9.68 -14.68
N ILE A 82 -4.72 -8.57 -14.01
CA ILE A 82 -3.80 -8.53 -12.87
C ILE A 82 -4.61 -8.07 -11.65
N CYS A 83 -4.73 -8.94 -10.65
CA CYS A 83 -5.46 -8.69 -9.41
C CYS A 83 -4.50 -8.52 -8.23
N VAL A 84 -4.68 -7.46 -7.44
CA VAL A 84 -3.94 -7.26 -6.18
C VAL A 84 -4.86 -7.45 -4.98
N HIS A 85 -4.44 -8.33 -4.07
CA HIS A 85 -5.16 -8.74 -2.87
C HIS A 85 -4.43 -8.27 -1.62
N GLY A 86 -5.07 -7.39 -0.87
CA GLY A 86 -4.54 -6.85 0.39
C GLY A 86 -4.79 -7.76 1.58
N ILE A 87 -3.73 -8.11 2.32
CA ILE A 87 -3.77 -8.95 3.54
C ILE A 87 -3.23 -8.20 4.77
N THR A 88 -3.31 -8.82 5.95
CA THR A 88 -2.89 -8.16 7.20
C THR A 88 -1.41 -8.29 7.56
N HIS A 89 -0.68 -9.29 7.06
CA HIS A 89 0.65 -9.69 7.54
C HIS A 89 0.68 -10.17 9.01
N ALA A 90 -0.45 -10.57 9.57
CA ALA A 90 -0.52 -10.91 11.00
C ALA A 90 -0.02 -12.31 11.35
N ASP A 91 0.33 -13.13 10.36
CA ASP A 91 0.74 -14.54 10.49
C ASP A 91 -0.20 -15.36 11.38
N THR A 92 -1.51 -15.13 11.24
CA THR A 92 -2.51 -15.88 12.01
C THR A 92 -2.90 -17.14 11.29
N ARG A 93 -3.22 -18.18 12.06
CA ARG A 93 -3.79 -19.42 11.52
C ARG A 93 -5.06 -19.17 10.69
N ALA A 94 -5.92 -18.25 11.14
CA ALA A 94 -7.16 -17.92 10.45
C ALA A 94 -6.90 -17.29 9.07
N GLU A 95 -5.99 -16.30 9.00
CA GLU A 95 -5.58 -15.70 7.73
C GLU A 95 -4.91 -16.75 6.83
N GLY A 96 -4.00 -17.57 7.37
CA GLY A 96 -3.32 -18.62 6.61
C GLY A 96 -4.27 -19.68 6.02
N GLU A 97 -5.24 -20.19 6.79
CA GLU A 97 -6.25 -21.14 6.29
C GLU A 97 -7.11 -20.51 5.18
N TYR A 98 -7.55 -19.26 5.38
CA TYR A 98 -8.35 -18.52 4.40
C TYR A 98 -7.57 -18.27 3.10
N LEU A 99 -6.33 -17.77 3.21
CA LEU A 99 -5.50 -17.47 2.04
C LEU A 99 -5.15 -18.74 1.26
N ARG A 100 -4.79 -19.83 1.94
CA ARG A 100 -4.46 -21.11 1.27
C ARG A 100 -5.64 -21.70 0.50
N ASP A 101 -6.85 -21.61 1.06
CA ASP A 101 -8.07 -22.07 0.39
C ASP A 101 -8.35 -21.27 -0.89
N HIS A 102 -8.21 -19.95 -0.82
CA HIS A 102 -8.40 -19.08 -1.99
C HIS A 102 -7.27 -19.21 -3.02
N VAL A 103 -6.01 -19.21 -2.60
CA VAL A 103 -4.85 -19.34 -3.50
C VAL A 103 -4.84 -20.69 -4.20
N SER A 104 -5.19 -21.78 -3.51
CA SER A 104 -5.35 -23.10 -4.16
C SER A 104 -6.35 -23.04 -5.32
N ARG A 105 -7.50 -22.39 -5.14
CA ARG A 105 -8.48 -22.21 -6.22
C ARG A 105 -7.98 -21.36 -7.38
N LEU A 106 -7.15 -20.34 -7.10
CA LEU A 106 -6.53 -19.52 -8.13
C LEU A 106 -5.56 -20.37 -8.96
N LEU A 107 -4.67 -21.11 -8.30
CA LEU A 107 -3.70 -22.01 -8.95
C LEU A 107 -4.39 -23.12 -9.75
N ASP A 108 -5.44 -23.75 -9.20
CA ASP A 108 -6.26 -24.74 -9.90
C ASP A 108 -6.95 -24.16 -11.15
N GLY A 109 -7.22 -22.85 -11.14
CA GLY A 109 -7.74 -22.09 -12.27
C GLY A 109 -6.70 -21.73 -13.33
N GLY A 110 -5.44 -22.11 -13.14
CA GLY A 110 -4.32 -21.72 -14.01
C GLY A 110 -3.99 -20.23 -13.86
N ALA A 111 -3.94 -19.73 -12.63
CA ALA A 111 -3.42 -18.40 -12.34
C ALA A 111 -1.97 -18.48 -11.87
N THR A 112 -1.20 -17.43 -12.13
CA THR A 112 0.12 -17.25 -11.51
C THR A 112 -0.01 -16.35 -10.28
N VAL A 113 0.56 -16.79 -9.15
CA VAL A 113 0.45 -16.07 -7.88
C VAL A 113 1.82 -15.56 -7.43
N TYR A 114 1.93 -14.25 -7.28
CA TYR A 114 3.07 -13.59 -6.65
C TYR A 114 2.68 -13.05 -5.29
N CYS A 115 3.63 -12.99 -4.37
CA CYS A 115 3.44 -12.38 -3.06
C CYS A 115 4.62 -11.49 -2.67
N GLU A 116 4.35 -10.49 -1.85
CA GLU A 116 5.38 -9.68 -1.21
C GLU A 116 6.35 -10.56 -0.40
N GLN A 117 7.63 -10.15 -0.37
CA GLN A 117 8.67 -10.90 0.33
C GLN A 117 8.33 -11.11 1.81
N GLY A 118 8.51 -12.34 2.30
CA GLY A 118 8.15 -12.74 3.67
C GLY A 118 6.77 -13.40 3.77
N ILE A 119 5.79 -12.98 2.95
CA ILE A 119 4.45 -13.61 2.93
C ILE A 119 4.54 -15.08 2.53
N ARG A 120 5.43 -15.42 1.58
CA ARG A 120 5.59 -16.81 1.15
C ARG A 120 6.00 -17.69 2.31
N ARG A 121 6.97 -17.29 3.12
CA ARG A 121 7.40 -18.05 4.30
C ARG A 121 6.30 -18.19 5.34
N MET A 122 5.49 -17.14 5.55
CA MET A 122 4.36 -17.16 6.48
C MET A 122 3.29 -18.17 6.05
N TYR A 123 2.88 -18.14 4.78
CA TYR A 123 1.65 -18.82 4.36
C TYR A 123 1.78 -19.84 3.23
N PHE A 124 2.84 -19.83 2.44
CA PHE A 124 2.90 -20.57 1.17
C PHE A 124 4.23 -21.29 0.94
N ASP A 125 5.03 -21.53 1.98
CA ASP A 125 6.38 -22.08 1.83
C ASP A 125 6.38 -23.45 1.13
N ASP A 126 5.33 -24.24 1.36
CA ASP A 126 5.08 -25.56 0.81
C ASP A 126 4.12 -25.58 -0.39
N VAL A 127 3.75 -24.43 -0.95
CA VAL A 127 2.81 -24.33 -2.09
C VAL A 127 3.57 -24.06 -3.39
N PRO A 128 3.75 -25.07 -4.26
CA PRO A 128 4.33 -24.84 -5.58
C PRO A 128 3.40 -23.94 -6.41
N GLY A 129 3.96 -22.95 -7.10
CA GLY A 129 3.19 -21.99 -7.91
C GLY A 129 2.93 -20.64 -7.25
N VAL A 130 3.39 -20.44 -6.01
CA VAL A 130 3.46 -19.12 -5.37
C VAL A 130 4.91 -18.64 -5.33
N TYR A 131 5.15 -17.44 -5.86
CA TYR A 131 6.49 -16.84 -6.02
C TYR A 131 6.60 -15.56 -5.20
N GLU A 132 7.79 -15.27 -4.65
CA GLU A 132 8.06 -13.97 -4.03
C GLU A 132 8.44 -12.94 -5.11
N MET A 133 7.88 -11.74 -4.99
CA MET A 133 8.37 -10.57 -5.72
C MET A 133 9.73 -10.13 -5.15
N ASP A 134 10.44 -9.25 -5.84
CA ASP A 134 11.69 -8.66 -5.37
C ASP A 134 11.51 -7.24 -4.82
N ASP A 135 10.43 -7.02 -4.08
CA ASP A 135 9.98 -5.68 -3.71
C ASP A 135 10.71 -5.10 -2.49
N TYR A 136 10.86 -5.87 -1.41
CA TYR A 136 11.50 -5.42 -0.17
C TYR A 136 13.02 -5.29 -0.31
N ARG A 137 13.69 -6.30 -0.90
CA ARG A 137 15.14 -6.27 -1.18
C ARG A 137 15.50 -5.11 -2.11
N TRP A 138 14.66 -4.84 -3.11
CA TRP A 138 14.82 -3.66 -3.97
C TRP A 138 14.75 -2.36 -3.16
N ALA A 139 13.73 -2.21 -2.30
CA ALA A 139 13.57 -1.02 -1.47
C ALA A 139 14.76 -0.82 -0.51
N MET A 140 15.23 -1.91 0.10
CA MET A 140 16.44 -1.94 0.92
C MET A 140 17.67 -1.44 0.18
N ASN A 141 17.93 -1.96 -1.01
CA ASN A 141 19.07 -1.51 -1.82
C ASN A 141 18.96 -0.02 -2.17
N ARG A 142 17.75 0.48 -2.46
CA ARG A 142 17.54 1.91 -2.73
C ARG A 142 17.73 2.79 -1.49
N CYS A 143 17.33 2.33 -0.31
CA CYS A 143 17.61 3.06 0.93
C CYS A 143 19.11 3.18 1.18
N ARG A 144 19.87 2.09 0.95
CA ARG A 144 21.34 2.11 1.05
C ARG A 144 21.98 3.07 0.05
N ASP A 145 21.49 3.12 -1.19
CA ASP A 145 22.01 4.07 -2.18
C ASP A 145 21.82 5.54 -1.73
N ILE A 146 20.71 5.84 -1.03
CA ILE A 146 20.49 7.16 -0.43
C ILE A 146 21.44 7.42 0.73
N GLU A 147 21.61 6.46 1.64
CA GLU A 147 22.56 6.57 2.77
C GLU A 147 23.98 6.76 2.28
N VAL A 148 24.41 5.98 1.29
CA VAL A 148 25.74 6.10 0.69
C VAL A 148 25.91 7.44 -0.03
N ASP A 149 24.89 8.03 -0.66
CA ASP A 149 25.00 9.37 -1.24
C ASP A 149 25.05 10.49 -0.17
N VAL A 150 24.40 10.27 0.98
CA VAL A 150 24.49 11.17 2.15
C VAL A 150 25.87 11.05 2.82
N ASP A 151 26.34 9.82 3.04
CA ASP A 151 27.62 9.51 3.70
C ASP A 151 28.83 9.67 2.77
N ALA A 152 28.70 9.56 1.45
CA ALA A 152 29.76 9.92 0.51
C ALA A 152 30.04 11.44 0.49
N ARG A 153 29.13 12.26 1.05
CA ARG A 153 29.41 13.67 1.38
C ARG A 153 30.18 13.83 2.70
N THR A 154 30.42 12.73 3.43
CA THR A 154 31.15 12.64 4.71
C THR A 154 31.99 11.34 4.80
N ASP A 155 33.11 11.30 4.07
CA ASP A 155 34.25 10.36 4.21
C ASP A 155 33.99 8.90 4.68
N GLY A 156 33.89 8.00 3.70
CA GLY A 156 34.55 6.69 3.60
C GLY A 156 34.53 5.70 4.77
N PHE A 157 33.68 4.66 4.67
CA PHE A 157 33.84 3.40 5.44
C PHE A 157 33.53 2.14 4.62
N ALA A 158 34.15 1.02 4.99
CA ALA A 158 34.47 -0.13 4.15
C ALA A 158 33.37 -1.21 4.06
N ALA A 159 33.20 -1.75 2.85
CA ALA A 159 32.15 -2.69 2.42
C ALA A 159 32.27 -4.15 2.92
N SER A 160 33.05 -4.47 3.97
CA SER A 160 33.36 -5.86 4.33
C SER A 160 32.71 -6.41 5.60
N GLU A 161 31.90 -5.63 6.33
CA GLU A 161 31.06 -6.14 7.44
C GLU A 161 29.62 -6.48 6.99
N PHE A 162 29.33 -6.37 5.69
CA PHE A 162 27.97 -6.26 5.14
C PHE A 162 27.35 -7.56 4.61
N GLU A 163 28.08 -8.68 4.60
CA GLU A 163 27.52 -9.99 4.20
C GLU A 163 26.64 -10.60 5.32
N ASP A 164 26.96 -10.32 6.59
CA ASP A 164 26.20 -10.82 7.75
C ASP A 164 24.87 -10.06 8.00
N LEU A 165 24.71 -8.84 7.45
CA LEU A 165 23.49 -8.03 7.60
C LEU A 165 22.38 -8.39 6.58
N LEU A 166 22.70 -9.22 5.58
CA LEU A 166 21.73 -9.72 4.60
C LEU A 166 20.78 -10.76 5.19
N GLU A 167 21.12 -11.34 6.35
CA GLU A 167 20.33 -12.39 7.00
C GLU A 167 19.28 -11.88 7.99
N ASP A 168 19.27 -10.58 8.36
CA ASP A 168 18.44 -10.07 9.46
C ASP A 168 17.46 -8.95 9.03
N VAL A 169 16.44 -9.36 8.27
CA VAL A 169 15.30 -8.51 7.87
C VAL A 169 14.53 -7.98 9.09
N ASP A 170 14.53 -8.75 10.19
CA ASP A 170 13.76 -8.44 11.39
C ASP A 170 14.41 -7.27 12.17
N SER A 171 15.74 -7.26 12.31
CA SER A 171 16.51 -6.19 12.98
C SER A 171 16.31 -4.81 12.33
N LEU A 172 16.22 -4.75 11.00
CA LEU A 172 16.10 -3.47 10.28
C LEU A 172 14.64 -2.99 10.17
N ALA A 173 13.68 -3.91 10.20
CA ALA A 173 12.28 -3.57 10.40
C ALA A 173 12.06 -2.92 11.79
N GLU A 174 12.82 -3.32 12.81
CA GLU A 174 12.79 -2.69 14.13
C GLU A 174 13.35 -1.26 14.12
N GLU A 175 14.41 -0.98 13.36
CA GLU A 175 15.01 0.35 13.22
C GLU A 175 14.11 1.32 12.44
N LEU A 176 13.50 0.85 11.35
CA LEU A 176 12.49 1.61 10.60
C LEU A 176 11.25 1.90 11.44
N ARG A 177 10.87 0.96 12.32
CA ARG A 177 9.81 1.13 13.30
C ARG A 177 10.14 2.23 14.31
N GLU A 178 11.32 2.20 14.93
CA GLU A 178 11.74 3.25 15.86
C GLU A 178 11.77 4.62 15.19
N THR A 179 12.24 4.67 13.94
CA THR A 179 12.22 5.89 13.13
C THR A 179 10.79 6.39 12.87
N ALA A 180 9.86 5.52 12.47
CA ALA A 180 8.46 5.89 12.23
C ALA A 180 7.76 6.39 13.50
N PHE A 181 7.98 5.76 14.66
CA PHE A 181 7.41 6.22 15.93
C PHE A 181 8.05 7.52 16.41
N SER A 182 9.36 7.67 16.27
CA SER A 182 10.05 8.93 16.57
C SER A 182 9.54 10.07 15.68
N LEU A 183 9.25 9.80 14.41
CA LEU A 183 8.65 10.76 13.48
C LEU A 183 7.19 11.07 13.84
N ILE A 184 6.42 10.08 14.29
CA ILE A 184 5.06 10.28 14.81
C ILE A 184 5.09 11.18 16.05
N GLU A 185 5.95 10.92 17.02
CA GLU A 185 6.04 11.70 18.26
C GLU A 185 6.54 13.12 17.98
N SER A 186 7.69 13.26 17.32
CA SER A 186 8.28 14.58 17.00
C SER A 186 7.42 15.39 16.03
N GLY A 187 6.78 14.73 15.06
CA GLY A 187 5.93 15.38 14.08
C GLY A 187 4.53 15.69 14.61
N SER A 188 3.98 14.91 15.55
CA SER A 188 2.68 15.25 16.17
C SER A 188 2.79 16.46 17.09
N ASP A 189 3.94 16.65 17.74
CA ASP A 189 4.19 17.85 18.55
C ASP A 189 4.27 19.13 17.70
N ILE A 190 4.69 19.03 16.43
CA ILE A 190 4.89 20.16 15.52
C ILE A 190 3.70 20.37 14.57
N TYR A 191 3.12 19.29 14.05
CA TYR A 191 2.10 19.27 13.00
C TYR A 191 0.73 18.73 13.47
N GLY A 192 0.63 18.29 14.71
CA GLY A 192 -0.61 17.86 15.38
C GLY A 192 -1.03 16.40 15.10
N GLU A 193 -2.09 15.97 15.77
CA GLU A 193 -2.59 14.57 15.76
C GLU A 193 -2.91 14.01 14.37
N ARG A 194 -3.23 14.87 13.39
CA ARG A 194 -3.52 14.45 12.01
C ARG A 194 -2.28 13.92 11.28
N PHE A 195 -1.12 14.49 11.60
CA PHE A 195 0.17 14.03 11.11
C PHE A 195 0.50 12.65 11.68
N GLY A 196 0.39 12.50 13.00
CA GLY A 196 0.56 11.21 13.67
C GLY A 196 -0.38 10.13 13.14
N ALA A 197 -1.66 10.45 12.90
CA ALA A 197 -2.61 9.52 12.31
C ALA A 197 -2.22 9.09 10.88
N ALA A 198 -1.75 10.02 10.04
CA ALA A 198 -1.32 9.69 8.68
C ALA A 198 -0.07 8.80 8.66
N LEU A 199 0.89 9.06 9.55
CA LEU A 199 2.06 8.20 9.71
C LEU A 199 1.70 6.85 10.36
N GLY A 200 0.73 6.80 11.27
CA GLY A 200 0.23 5.55 11.84
C GLY A 200 -0.40 4.63 10.79
N ASP A 201 -1.03 5.17 9.76
CA ASP A 201 -1.53 4.40 8.61
C ASP A 201 -0.39 3.79 7.80
N VAL A 202 0.69 4.55 7.59
CA VAL A 202 1.90 4.10 6.89
C VAL A 202 2.65 3.07 7.73
N ALA A 203 2.87 3.34 9.02
CA ALA A 203 3.61 2.48 9.92
C ALA A 203 2.93 1.12 10.16
N SER A 204 1.60 1.07 10.07
CA SER A 204 0.84 -0.18 10.28
C SER A 204 1.21 -1.31 9.31
N THR A 205 1.90 -1.03 8.19
CA THR A 205 2.42 -2.04 7.27
C THR A 205 3.58 -2.86 7.84
N PHE A 206 4.28 -2.34 8.85
CA PHE A 206 5.48 -2.96 9.42
C PHE A 206 5.24 -3.63 10.78
N LEU A 207 4.07 -3.44 11.40
CA LEU A 207 3.92 -3.55 12.87
C LEU A 207 3.00 -4.69 13.33
N THR A 208 3.05 -5.84 12.65
CA THR A 208 2.07 -6.92 12.85
C THR A 208 2.53 -8.05 13.79
N THR A 209 3.71 -7.95 14.41
CA THR A 209 4.15 -8.92 15.44
C THR A 209 3.50 -8.65 16.81
N HIS A 210 3.25 -9.74 17.56
CA HIS A 210 2.45 -9.75 18.81
C HIS A 210 2.94 -8.79 19.92
N GLU A 211 4.22 -8.38 19.92
CA GLU A 211 4.79 -7.51 20.95
C GLU A 211 4.47 -6.00 20.74
N ASN A 212 4.03 -5.61 19.54
CA ASN A 212 3.81 -4.20 19.17
C ASN A 212 2.35 -3.70 19.35
N LEU A 213 1.49 -4.51 19.99
CA LEU A 213 0.06 -4.24 20.09
C LEU A 213 -0.32 -3.14 21.10
N ALA A 214 0.55 -2.74 22.02
CA ALA A 214 0.17 -1.82 23.11
C ALA A 214 0.17 -0.33 22.76
N THR A 215 1.00 0.11 21.80
CA THR A 215 1.12 1.53 21.39
C THR A 215 0.28 1.86 20.16
N GLY A 216 -0.09 0.85 19.36
CA GLY A 216 -0.85 1.00 18.11
C GLY A 216 -2.38 1.02 18.27
N GLU A 217 -2.94 0.66 19.44
CA GLU A 217 -4.40 0.50 19.61
C GLU A 217 -5.21 1.79 19.36
N ASP A 218 -4.57 2.94 19.50
CA ASP A 218 -5.20 4.26 19.28
C ASP A 218 -5.43 4.55 17.78
N PHE A 219 -4.76 3.84 16.88
CA PHE A 219 -4.90 4.02 15.43
C PHE A 219 -5.96 3.10 14.83
N GLU A 220 -6.79 3.66 13.95
CA GLU A 220 -7.87 2.91 13.29
C GLU A 220 -7.33 1.80 12.38
N SER A 221 -6.18 2.02 11.72
CA SER A 221 -5.48 1.04 10.88
C SER A 221 -5.20 -0.25 11.65
N PHE A 222 -4.57 -0.17 12.82
CA PHE A 222 -4.27 -1.31 13.70
C PHE A 222 -5.53 -2.05 14.14
N ARG A 223 -6.57 -1.31 14.54
CA ARG A 223 -7.85 -1.91 14.95
C ARG A 223 -8.51 -2.70 13.82
N LYS A 224 -8.43 -2.21 12.58
CA LYS A 224 -8.98 -2.92 11.41
C LYS A 224 -8.12 -4.11 11.03
N THR A 225 -6.80 -3.96 11.02
CA THR A 225 -5.84 -5.05 10.79
C THR A 225 -6.08 -6.19 11.78
N ARG A 226 -6.17 -5.90 13.09
CA ARG A 226 -6.44 -6.92 14.10
C ARG A 226 -7.75 -7.66 13.87
N ARG A 227 -8.84 -6.92 13.58
CA ARG A 227 -10.15 -7.53 13.29
C ARG A 227 -10.10 -8.42 12.04
N ALA A 228 -9.37 -8.03 11.00
CA ALA A 228 -9.22 -8.84 9.80
C ALA A 228 -8.30 -10.05 10.01
N ALA A 229 -7.30 -9.93 10.88
CA ALA A 229 -6.43 -11.04 11.27
C ALA A 229 -7.17 -12.11 12.10
N GLU A 230 -8.13 -11.67 12.94
CA GLU A 230 -9.03 -12.54 13.70
C GLU A 230 -10.15 -13.15 12.81
N ASP A 231 -10.63 -12.40 11.83
CA ASP A 231 -11.75 -12.74 10.95
C ASP A 231 -11.46 -12.29 9.50
N PRO A 232 -10.86 -13.17 8.67
CA PRO A 232 -10.45 -12.84 7.30
C PRO A 232 -11.60 -12.39 6.38
N ALA A 233 -12.87 -12.64 6.74
CA ALA A 233 -14.01 -12.10 6.01
C ALA A 233 -14.04 -10.55 6.03
N ARG A 234 -13.29 -9.92 6.96
CA ARG A 234 -13.15 -8.46 7.09
C ARG A 234 -12.00 -7.88 6.28
N LEU A 235 -11.25 -8.68 5.52
CA LEU A 235 -10.20 -8.17 4.64
C LEU A 235 -10.74 -7.13 3.65
N VAL A 236 -11.97 -7.30 3.15
CA VAL A 236 -12.63 -6.31 2.30
C VAL A 236 -12.79 -4.94 2.99
N ASP A 237 -13.08 -4.91 4.28
CA ASP A 237 -13.23 -3.67 5.04
C ASP A 237 -11.89 -2.99 5.29
N LEU A 238 -10.82 -3.78 5.48
CA LEU A 238 -9.46 -3.28 5.62
C LEU A 238 -8.94 -2.69 4.31
N GLN A 239 -9.14 -3.39 3.20
CA GLN A 239 -8.80 -2.91 1.86
C GLN A 239 -9.54 -1.61 1.51
N ARG A 240 -10.86 -1.57 1.77
CA ARG A 240 -11.68 -0.35 1.60
C ARG A 240 -11.19 0.79 2.48
N TYR A 241 -10.68 0.51 3.68
CA TYR A 241 -10.12 1.54 4.54
C TYR A 241 -8.92 2.22 3.91
N TYR A 242 -7.90 1.46 3.47
CA TYR A 242 -6.72 2.05 2.83
C TYR A 242 -7.05 2.76 1.51
N ALA A 243 -8.00 2.22 0.73
CA ALA A 243 -8.47 2.84 -0.51
C ALA A 243 -9.16 4.22 -0.31
N LYS A 244 -9.62 4.53 0.90
CA LYS A 244 -10.16 5.84 1.30
C LYS A 244 -9.12 6.71 2.02
N ARG A 245 -8.03 6.12 2.51
CA ARG A 245 -7.08 6.79 3.39
C ARG A 245 -5.89 7.39 2.65
N PHE A 246 -5.42 6.73 1.61
CA PHE A 246 -4.32 7.22 0.77
C PHE A 246 -4.85 7.99 -0.43
N LEU A 247 -4.29 9.18 -0.65
CA LEU A 247 -4.39 9.94 -1.90
C LEU A 247 -3.69 9.18 -3.05
N PRO A 248 -3.90 9.61 -4.31
CA PRO A 248 -3.13 9.11 -5.45
C PRO A 248 -1.62 9.10 -5.19
N GLN A 249 -0.93 8.07 -5.73
CA GLN A 249 0.48 7.79 -5.41
C GLN A 249 1.44 8.97 -5.62
N PRO A 250 1.33 9.83 -6.66
CA PRO A 250 2.21 10.99 -6.79
C PRO A 250 2.18 11.92 -5.58
N LEU A 251 0.99 12.11 -4.99
CA LEU A 251 0.79 12.99 -3.84
C LEU A 251 1.32 12.35 -2.55
N GLU A 252 1.00 11.08 -2.30
CA GLU A 252 1.47 10.38 -1.10
C GLU A 252 2.99 10.22 -1.09
N ARG A 253 3.59 9.89 -2.25
CA ARG A 253 5.04 9.77 -2.39
C ARG A 253 5.75 11.11 -2.23
N GLU A 254 5.26 12.17 -2.87
CA GLU A 254 5.86 13.49 -2.72
C GLU A 254 5.76 13.98 -1.27
N TRP A 255 4.61 13.77 -0.61
CA TRP A 255 4.44 14.13 0.79
C TRP A 255 5.40 13.35 1.68
N LEU A 256 5.46 12.03 1.57
CA LEU A 256 6.36 11.22 2.38
C LEU A 256 7.83 11.56 2.12
N ARG A 257 8.27 11.68 0.87
CA ARG A 257 9.68 11.97 0.55
C ARG A 257 10.19 13.28 1.18
N ARG A 258 9.30 14.25 1.40
CA ARG A 258 9.63 15.52 2.07
C ARG A 258 9.80 15.40 3.59
N HIS A 259 9.29 14.33 4.19
CA HIS A 259 9.37 14.08 5.64
C HIS A 259 10.33 12.93 5.96
N ASP A 260 10.29 11.86 5.18
CA ASP A 260 11.14 10.68 5.29
C ASP A 260 11.21 9.93 3.94
N SER A 261 12.34 10.04 3.25
CA SER A 261 12.57 9.40 1.96
C SER A 261 12.76 7.88 2.05
N GLN A 262 13.26 7.37 3.18
CA GLN A 262 13.42 5.92 3.37
C GLN A 262 12.06 5.28 3.62
N LEU A 263 11.24 5.89 4.47
CA LEU A 263 9.87 5.44 4.69
C LEU A 263 9.05 5.46 3.40
N GLU A 264 9.23 6.47 2.54
CA GLU A 264 8.63 6.50 1.20
C GLU A 264 9.03 5.28 0.35
N LEU A 265 10.32 4.93 0.35
CA LEU A 265 10.83 3.77 -0.38
C LEU A 265 10.22 2.46 0.14
N MET A 266 10.18 2.29 1.46
CA MET A 266 9.70 1.07 2.11
C MET A 266 8.18 0.89 2.06
N THR A 267 7.43 1.91 1.63
CA THR A 267 5.97 1.89 1.57
C THR A 267 5.48 2.14 0.14
N HIS A 268 5.45 3.39 -0.30
CA HIS A 268 4.78 3.79 -1.52
C HIS A 268 5.60 3.55 -2.79
N ALA A 269 6.93 3.61 -2.73
CA ALA A 269 7.75 3.26 -3.89
C ALA A 269 7.67 1.77 -4.24
N ARG A 270 7.53 0.90 -3.22
CA ARG A 270 7.30 -0.54 -3.44
C ARG A 270 6.04 -0.83 -4.23
N ASN A 271 5.01 0.01 -4.12
CA ASN A 271 3.79 -0.15 -4.93
C ASN A 271 4.09 -0.10 -6.43
N GLU A 272 4.98 0.80 -6.84
CA GLU A 272 5.45 0.91 -8.23
C GLU A 272 6.21 -0.36 -8.62
N ARG A 273 7.14 -0.80 -7.78
CA ARG A 273 7.96 -2.00 -7.99
C ARG A 273 7.10 -3.26 -8.15
N MET A 274 6.13 -3.46 -7.26
CA MET A 274 5.22 -4.62 -7.30
C MET A 274 4.36 -4.61 -8.56
N ALA A 275 3.87 -3.45 -9.00
CA ALA A 275 3.09 -3.34 -10.23
C ALA A 275 3.93 -3.66 -11.48
N ASP A 276 5.15 -3.13 -11.56
CA ASP A 276 6.07 -3.43 -12.67
C ASP A 276 6.45 -4.91 -12.70
N TYR A 277 6.74 -5.49 -11.54
CA TYR A 277 7.06 -6.91 -11.43
C TYR A 277 5.91 -7.76 -11.99
N ALA A 278 4.67 -7.44 -11.62
CA ALA A 278 3.49 -8.13 -12.11
C ALA A 278 3.33 -8.03 -13.63
N VAL A 279 3.54 -6.84 -14.20
CA VAL A 279 3.42 -6.59 -15.65
C VAL A 279 4.56 -7.27 -16.42
N TYR A 280 5.80 -7.18 -15.92
CA TYR A 280 6.97 -7.84 -16.50
C TYR A 280 6.78 -9.35 -16.60
N HIS A 281 6.13 -9.96 -15.61
CA HIS A 281 5.87 -11.40 -15.60
C HIS A 281 4.54 -11.82 -16.26
N ALA A 282 3.77 -10.87 -16.80
CA ALA A 282 2.47 -11.15 -17.42
C ALA A 282 2.56 -11.56 -18.92
N GLU A 283 3.77 -11.61 -19.51
CA GLU A 283 3.98 -11.67 -20.97
C GLU A 283 3.45 -12.94 -21.68
N ASP A 284 3.12 -14.04 -20.96
CA ASP A 284 2.67 -15.31 -21.56
C ASP A 284 1.27 -15.82 -21.08
N ALA A 285 0.47 -14.92 -20.51
CA ALA A 285 -1.00 -14.99 -20.31
C ALA A 285 -1.61 -16.19 -19.55
N GLU A 286 -1.59 -16.07 -18.22
CA GLU A 286 -2.57 -16.56 -17.25
C GLU A 286 -2.96 -15.39 -16.32
N PRO A 287 -4.14 -15.36 -15.68
CA PRO A 287 -4.46 -14.32 -14.70
C PRO A 287 -3.36 -14.22 -13.64
N VAL A 288 -2.87 -13.00 -13.38
CA VAL A 288 -1.82 -12.76 -12.38
C VAL A 288 -2.46 -12.26 -11.10
N HIS A 289 -2.11 -12.86 -9.97
CA HIS A 289 -2.62 -12.47 -8.66
C HIS A 289 -1.45 -12.09 -7.74
N LEU A 290 -1.51 -10.90 -7.17
CA LEU A 290 -0.55 -10.38 -6.20
C LEU A 290 -1.15 -10.46 -4.79
N ILE A 291 -0.44 -11.08 -3.86
CA ILE A 291 -0.76 -11.04 -2.43
C ILE A 291 0.20 -10.05 -1.77
N ALA A 292 -0.31 -8.95 -1.23
CA ALA A 292 0.50 -7.89 -0.64
C ALA A 292 -0.17 -7.36 0.63
N GLY A 293 0.56 -6.58 1.44
CA GLY A 293 -0.03 -5.87 2.56
C GLY A 293 -1.20 -4.98 2.11
N ALA A 294 -2.28 -4.93 2.88
CA ALA A 294 -3.51 -4.22 2.48
C ALA A 294 -3.31 -2.72 2.20
N ALA A 295 -2.28 -2.10 2.78
CA ALA A 295 -1.92 -0.72 2.50
C ALA A 295 -1.27 -0.51 1.11
N HIS A 296 -0.62 -1.55 0.56
CA HIS A 296 0.02 -1.49 -0.75
C HIS A 296 -1.01 -1.57 -1.89
N GLN A 297 -2.10 -2.31 -1.69
CA GLN A 297 -3.10 -2.60 -2.73
C GLN A 297 -3.58 -1.35 -3.50
N PRO A 298 -4.02 -0.25 -2.87
CA PRO A 298 -4.46 0.94 -3.61
C PRO A 298 -3.36 1.55 -4.50
N GLY A 299 -2.11 1.49 -4.07
CA GLY A 299 -0.98 2.00 -4.83
C GLY A 299 -0.55 1.11 -5.97
N VAL A 300 -0.54 -0.20 -5.75
CA VAL A 300 -0.26 -1.18 -6.81
C VAL A 300 -1.33 -1.06 -7.90
N ALA A 301 -2.61 -1.03 -7.51
CA ALA A 301 -3.71 -0.82 -8.44
C ALA A 301 -3.55 0.47 -9.25
N TYR A 302 -3.17 1.57 -8.60
CA TYR A 302 -2.88 2.84 -9.28
C TYR A 302 -1.82 2.66 -10.39
N TYR A 303 -0.69 2.01 -10.12
CA TYR A 303 0.35 1.83 -11.15
C TYR A 303 -0.02 0.82 -12.23
N LEU A 304 -0.83 -0.20 -11.92
CA LEU A 304 -1.40 -1.10 -12.94
C LEU A 304 -2.33 -0.33 -13.90
N GLU A 305 -3.14 0.60 -13.39
CA GLU A 305 -3.97 1.47 -14.24
C GLU A 305 -3.12 2.35 -15.16
N ARG A 306 -1.97 2.83 -14.69
CA ARG A 306 -1.02 3.60 -15.50
C ARG A 306 -0.41 2.77 -16.63
N HIS A 307 -0.07 1.51 -16.38
CA HIS A 307 0.35 0.57 -17.42
C HIS A 307 -0.77 0.33 -18.43
N ARG A 308 -1.99 0.04 -17.98
CA ARG A 308 -3.18 -0.12 -18.85
C ARG A 308 -3.39 1.10 -19.75
N ASP A 309 -3.24 2.31 -19.21
CA ASP A 309 -3.52 3.55 -19.91
C ASP A 309 -2.33 4.02 -20.79
N GLY A 310 -1.23 3.26 -20.82
CA GLY A 310 -0.02 3.59 -21.60
C GLY A 310 0.75 4.79 -21.05
N GLU A 311 0.50 5.17 -19.80
CA GLU A 311 1.15 6.29 -19.12
C GLU A 311 2.33 5.86 -18.24
N ARG A 312 2.67 4.57 -18.30
CA ARG A 312 3.83 3.91 -17.69
C ARG A 312 4.24 2.74 -18.59
N ASP A 313 5.55 2.51 -18.70
CA ASP A 313 6.12 1.33 -19.33
C ASP A 313 7.13 0.67 -18.38
N LEU A 314 7.76 -0.43 -18.82
CA LEU A 314 8.79 -1.14 -18.07
C LEU A 314 10.20 -0.59 -18.33
N ALA A 315 10.33 0.61 -18.93
CA ALA A 315 11.65 1.17 -19.21
C ALA A 315 12.38 1.50 -17.91
N GLY A 316 13.49 0.78 -17.66
CA GLY A 316 14.28 0.91 -16.43
C GLY A 316 13.85 -0.01 -15.29
N PHE A 317 12.90 -0.92 -15.53
CA PHE A 317 12.65 -2.05 -14.64
C PHE A 317 13.68 -3.15 -14.90
N ASP A 318 14.49 -3.45 -13.89
CA ASP A 318 15.41 -4.59 -13.86
C ASP A 318 15.13 -5.43 -12.62
N LEU A 319 15.18 -6.76 -12.74
CA LEU A 319 15.09 -7.68 -11.61
C LEU A 319 16.32 -7.54 -10.70
N CYS A 320 16.11 -7.47 -9.39
CA CYS A 320 17.21 -7.60 -8.44
C CYS A 320 17.63 -9.07 -8.40
N GLY A 321 18.88 -9.35 -8.79
CA GLY A 321 19.49 -10.68 -8.76
C GLY A 321 19.76 -11.20 -7.36
#